data_AF-A0A2T0KH91-F1
#
_entry.id   AF-A0A2T0KH91-F1
#
_cell.length_a   1.000
_cell.length_b   1.000
_cell.length_c   1.000
_cell.angle_alpha   90.00
_cell.angle_beta   90.00
_cell.angle_gamma   90.00
#
_symmetry.space_group_name_H-M   'P 1'
#
loop_
_entity.id
_entity.type
_entity.pdbx_description
1 polymer ?
#
loop_
_entity_poly.entity_id
_entity_poly.type
_entity_poly.pdbx_seq_one_letter_code
_entity_poly.pdbx_strand_id
1 'polypeptide(L)'
;MPASVRSDLEHIFRAAYPKVVGVAARVLGSRDEAEDVAQETFMAFGRTSVPAGEALGWLCVAAAHTALNHLRSGRRRVSREEAASDRVTVAPDVADAVVQKEEHRRVRAGLSRLPRKQAVALVLRHSGLSYAEVAAALDLSPGSVGTTVRRAESALREELNRHASSR
;
A
#
# COMPACT_ATOMS: atom_id res chain seq x y z
N MET A 1 -23.98 5.89 23.11
CA MET A 1 -23.30 7.18 22.89
C MET A 1 -22.52 7.07 21.60
N PRO A 2 -22.79 7.87 20.55
CA PRO A 2 -21.89 7.89 19.39
C PRO A 2 -20.49 8.28 19.91
N ALA A 3 -19.46 7.54 19.50
CA ALA A 3 -18.09 7.87 19.85
C ALA A 3 -17.83 9.31 19.41
N SER A 4 -17.59 10.22 20.37
CA SER A 4 -17.18 11.59 20.05
C SER A 4 -15.96 11.50 19.16
N VAL A 5 -16.04 12.09 17.97
CA VAL A 5 -14.89 12.21 17.07
C VAL A 5 -13.77 12.91 17.85
N ARG A 6 -12.55 12.36 17.80
CA ARG A 6 -11.39 12.94 18.48
C ARG A 6 -11.18 14.41 18.08
N SER A 7 -10.93 15.29 19.05
CA SER A 7 -10.92 16.75 18.87
C SER A 7 -9.74 17.27 18.04
N ASP A 8 -8.66 16.50 17.96
CA ASP A 8 -7.45 16.80 17.19
C ASP A 8 -7.50 16.28 15.73
N LEU A 9 -8.61 15.65 15.32
CA LEU A 9 -8.72 15.03 13.99
C LEU A 9 -8.46 16.01 12.85
N GLU A 10 -9.04 17.21 12.90
CA GLU A 10 -8.90 18.19 11.82
C GLU A 10 -7.44 18.60 11.63
N HIS A 11 -6.74 18.90 12.75
CA HIS A 11 -5.34 19.30 12.72
C HIS A 11 -4.46 18.19 12.14
N ILE A 12 -4.65 16.96 12.61
CA ILE A 12 -3.91 15.78 12.14
C ILE A 12 -4.23 15.51 10.67
N PHE A 13 -5.48 15.65 10.24
CA PHE A 13 -5.88 15.48 8.85
C PHE A 13 -5.11 16.45 7.94
N ARG A 14 -5.15 17.75 8.24
CA ARG A 14 -4.47 18.77 7.43
C ARG A 14 -2.96 18.51 7.30
N ALA A 15 -2.32 18.06 8.39
CA ALA A 15 -0.88 17.78 8.41
C ALA A 15 -0.51 16.46 7.72
N ALA A 16 -1.27 15.39 7.94
CA ALA A 16 -0.89 14.04 7.54
C ALA A 16 -1.47 13.61 6.19
N TYR A 17 -2.56 14.22 5.72
CA TYR A 17 -3.28 13.79 4.52
C TYR A 17 -2.40 13.63 3.27
N PRO A 18 -1.50 14.57 2.90
CA PRO A 18 -0.65 14.40 1.73
C PRO A 18 0.25 13.17 1.81
N LYS A 19 0.77 12.85 3.01
CA LYS A 19 1.60 11.67 3.22
C LYS A 19 0.77 10.39 3.12
N VAL A 20 -0.42 10.36 3.72
CA VAL A 20 -1.33 9.20 3.71
C VAL A 20 -1.75 8.86 2.28
N VAL A 21 -2.16 9.86 1.50
CA VAL A 21 -2.47 9.68 0.06
C VAL A 21 -1.23 9.19 -0.69
N GLY A 22 -0.05 9.77 -0.44
CA GLY A 22 1.19 9.33 -1.07
C GLY A 22 1.55 7.86 -0.79
N VAL A 23 1.32 7.39 0.43
CA VAL A 23 1.51 5.96 0.80
C VAL A 23 0.56 5.07 0.01
N ALA A 24 -0.73 5.40 -0.02
CA ALA A 24 -1.74 4.61 -0.74
C ALA A 24 -1.51 4.63 -2.26
N ALA A 25 -1.18 5.80 -2.83
CA ALA A 25 -0.90 5.97 -4.26
C ALA A 25 0.31 5.15 -4.71
N ARG A 26 1.32 4.96 -3.84
CA ARG A 26 2.48 4.11 -4.15
C ARG A 26 2.11 2.64 -4.32
N VAL A 27 1.03 2.20 -3.68
CA VAL A 27 0.53 0.82 -3.76
C VAL A 27 -0.46 0.66 -4.91
N LEU A 28 -1.38 1.62 -5.10
CA LEU A 28 -2.50 1.50 -6.02
C LEU A 28 -2.18 2.03 -7.43
N GLY A 29 -1.34 3.06 -7.54
CA GLY A 29 -1.06 3.74 -8.79
C GLY A 29 -2.22 4.57 -9.34
N SER A 30 -3.28 4.76 -8.54
CA SER A 30 -4.42 5.62 -8.82
C SER A 30 -4.55 6.65 -7.71
N ARG A 31 -4.73 7.92 -8.08
CA ARG A 31 -4.92 9.00 -7.11
C ARG A 31 -6.29 8.91 -6.44
N ASP A 32 -7.33 8.65 -7.21
CA ASP A 32 -8.70 8.60 -6.70
C ASP A 32 -8.85 7.45 -5.68
N GLU A 33 -8.37 6.25 -6.02
CA GLU A 33 -8.39 5.13 -5.08
C GLU A 33 -7.53 5.40 -3.83
N ALA A 34 -6.44 6.18 -3.96
CA ALA A 34 -5.60 6.54 -2.84
C ALA A 34 -6.28 7.55 -1.89
N GLU A 35 -7.06 8.48 -2.44
CA GLU A 35 -7.86 9.41 -1.65
C GLU A 35 -9.01 8.70 -0.92
N ASP A 36 -9.63 7.71 -1.54
CA ASP A 36 -10.62 6.83 -0.89
C ASP A 36 -10.00 6.05 0.28
N VAL A 37 -8.82 5.44 0.07
CA VAL A 37 -8.08 4.76 1.14
C VAL A 37 -7.70 5.73 2.26
N ALA A 38 -7.31 6.97 1.93
CA ALA A 38 -7.03 7.98 2.93
C ALA A 38 -8.29 8.32 3.75
N GLN A 39 -9.43 8.49 3.10
CA GLN A 39 -10.70 8.74 3.77
C GLN A 39 -11.06 7.60 4.74
N GLU A 40 -11.00 6.35 4.31
CA GLU A 40 -11.23 5.18 5.17
C GLU A 40 -10.28 5.17 6.37
N THR A 41 -9.00 5.46 6.11
CA THR A 41 -7.95 5.50 7.13
C THR A 41 -8.22 6.58 8.18
N PHE A 42 -8.61 7.79 7.78
CA PHE A 42 -8.96 8.87 8.72
C PHE A 42 -10.26 8.59 9.48
N MET A 43 -11.26 7.98 8.84
CA MET A 43 -12.48 7.53 9.51
C MET A 43 -12.20 6.46 10.56
N ALA A 44 -11.27 5.54 10.29
CA ALA A 44 -10.81 4.56 11.26
C ALA A 44 -10.05 5.24 12.40
N PHE A 45 -9.10 6.14 12.07
CA PHE A 45 -8.30 6.90 13.03
C PHE A 45 -9.14 7.69 14.02
N GLY A 46 -10.21 8.33 13.54
CA GLY A 46 -11.15 9.13 14.34
C GLY A 46 -11.86 8.34 15.45
N ARG A 47 -11.82 7.00 15.39
CA ARG A 47 -12.40 6.08 16.38
C ARG A 47 -11.36 5.42 17.29
N THR A 48 -10.07 5.77 17.14
CA THR A 48 -8.97 5.23 17.95
C THR A 48 -8.59 6.17 19.09
N SER A 49 -7.86 5.64 20.07
CA SER A 49 -7.22 6.40 21.16
C SER A 49 -5.72 6.67 20.92
N VAL A 50 -5.24 6.52 19.67
CA VAL A 50 -3.82 6.72 19.33
C VAL A 50 -3.39 8.16 19.62
N PRO A 51 -2.30 8.39 20.38
CA PRO A 51 -1.82 9.74 20.67
C PRO A 51 -1.48 10.54 19.40
N ALA A 52 -1.66 11.87 19.44
CA ALA A 52 -1.36 12.74 18.29
C ALA A 52 0.09 12.59 17.78
N GLY A 53 1.06 12.40 18.69
CA GLY A 53 2.47 12.20 18.34
C GLY A 53 2.76 10.90 17.57
N GLU A 54 1.88 9.91 17.66
CA GLU A 54 1.99 8.61 16.98
C GLU A 54 1.07 8.51 15.75
N ALA A 55 0.23 9.53 15.53
CA ALA A 55 -0.82 9.52 14.52
C ALA A 55 -0.28 9.28 13.11
N LEU A 56 0.80 9.97 12.73
CA LEU A 56 1.36 9.85 11.37
C LEU A 56 1.82 8.42 11.07
N GLY A 57 2.55 7.81 12.01
CA GLY A 57 2.99 6.42 11.90
C GLY A 57 1.81 5.48 11.75
N TRP A 58 0.81 5.59 12.63
CA TRP A 58 -0.40 4.78 12.57
C TRP A 58 -1.16 4.93 11.24
N LEU A 59 -1.36 6.18 10.79
CA LEU A 59 -2.09 6.50 9.55
C LEU A 59 -1.39 5.92 8.33
N CYS A 60 -0.06 6.04 8.24
CA CYS A 60 0.70 5.47 7.12
C CYS A 60 0.57 3.94 7.07
N VAL A 61 0.53 3.29 8.24
CA VAL A 61 0.42 1.83 8.36
C VAL A 61 -0.96 1.35 7.98
N ALA A 62 -1.99 2.02 8.49
CA ALA A 62 -3.38 1.76 8.12
C ALA A 62 -3.57 1.95 6.61
N ALA A 63 -3.07 3.05 6.04
CA ALA A 63 -3.16 3.30 4.59
C ALA A 63 -2.44 2.23 3.77
N ALA A 64 -1.23 1.82 4.14
CA ALA A 64 -0.51 0.75 3.44
C ALA A 64 -1.26 -0.59 3.52
N HIS A 65 -1.82 -0.91 4.68
CA HIS A 65 -2.63 -2.11 4.88
C HIS A 65 -3.91 -2.11 4.05
N THR A 66 -4.65 -1.00 4.05
CA THR A 66 -5.90 -0.83 3.31
C THR A 66 -5.63 -0.84 1.81
N ALA A 67 -4.63 -0.09 1.33
CA ALA A 67 -4.24 -0.09 -0.08
C ALA A 67 -3.82 -1.48 -0.58
N LEU A 68 -3.05 -2.25 0.21
CA LEU A 68 -2.70 -3.63 -0.16
C LEU A 68 -3.91 -4.57 -0.18
N ASN A 69 -4.90 -4.33 0.69
CA ASN A 69 -6.15 -5.09 0.66
C ASN A 69 -6.95 -4.80 -0.62
N HIS A 70 -7.07 -3.52 -1.01
CA HIS A 70 -7.70 -3.09 -2.27
C HIS A 70 -6.97 -3.68 -3.49
N LEU A 71 -5.65 -3.58 -3.53
CA LEU A 71 -4.85 -4.15 -4.63
C LEU A 71 -5.08 -5.67 -4.78
N ARG A 72 -5.16 -6.39 -3.66
CA ARG A 72 -5.39 -7.84 -3.66
C ARG A 72 -6.84 -8.21 -3.98
N SER A 73 -7.82 -7.43 -3.55
CA SER A 73 -9.24 -7.68 -3.87
C SER A 73 -9.51 -7.44 -5.35
N GLY A 74 -8.99 -6.34 -5.92
CA GLY A 74 -9.05 -6.07 -7.36
C GLY A 74 -8.45 -7.19 -8.19
N ARG A 75 -7.27 -7.70 -7.81
CA ARG A 75 -6.65 -8.85 -8.48
C ARG A 75 -7.49 -10.13 -8.41
N ARG A 76 -8.08 -10.45 -7.24
CA ARG A 76 -8.98 -11.61 -7.11
C ARG A 76 -10.22 -11.47 -7.99
N ARG A 77 -10.76 -10.26 -8.13
CA ARG A 77 -11.91 -9.98 -9.00
C ARG A 77 -11.54 -10.20 -10.47
N VAL A 78 -10.47 -9.60 -10.94
CA VAL A 78 -9.97 -9.78 -12.33
C VAL A 78 -9.72 -11.26 -12.62
N SER A 79 -9.04 -11.99 -11.72
CA SER A 79 -8.79 -13.42 -11.92
C SER A 79 -10.08 -14.27 -11.97
N ARG A 80 -11.14 -13.89 -11.25
CA ARG A 80 -12.44 -14.57 -11.33
C ARG A 80 -13.17 -14.23 -12.63
N GLU A 81 -13.11 -12.97 -13.07
CA GLU A 81 -13.69 -12.51 -14.34
C GLU A 81 -12.99 -13.16 -15.54
N GLU A 82 -11.66 -13.26 -15.53
CA GLU A 82 -10.87 -13.97 -16.55
C GLU A 82 -11.17 -15.48 -16.55
N ALA A 83 -11.31 -16.12 -15.39
CA ALA A 83 -11.68 -17.54 -15.32
C ALA A 83 -13.14 -17.81 -15.79
N ALA A 84 -13.99 -16.78 -15.78
CA ALA A 84 -15.39 -16.86 -16.23
C ALA A 84 -15.60 -16.38 -17.68
N SER A 85 -14.59 -15.78 -18.31
CA SER A 85 -14.68 -15.15 -19.64
C SER A 85 -13.55 -15.62 -20.53
N ASP A 86 -13.88 -16.31 -21.63
CA ASP A 86 -12.95 -16.78 -22.68
C ASP A 86 -12.33 -15.63 -23.53
N ARG A 87 -12.29 -14.39 -23.03
CA ARG A 87 -11.90 -13.21 -23.82
C ARG A 87 -10.70 -12.49 -23.23
N VAL A 88 -9.62 -12.50 -24.00
CA VAL A 88 -8.45 -11.63 -23.83
C VAL A 88 -8.75 -10.28 -24.49
N THR A 89 -8.86 -9.22 -23.70
CA THR A 89 -8.88 -7.84 -24.20
C THR A 89 -7.47 -7.25 -24.19
N VAL A 90 -6.92 -7.01 -25.38
CA VAL A 90 -5.71 -6.20 -25.60
C VAL A 90 -6.16 -4.78 -25.97
N ALA A 91 -5.61 -3.76 -25.31
CA ALA A 91 -5.83 -2.36 -25.63
C ALA A 91 -4.51 -1.70 -26.12
N PRO A 92 -4.58 -0.64 -26.96
CA PRO A 92 -3.47 -0.21 -27.80
C PRO A 92 -2.50 0.80 -27.15
N ASP A 93 -1.39 0.97 -27.87
CA ASP A 93 -0.05 1.44 -27.52
C ASP A 93 0.16 2.97 -27.47
N VAL A 94 1.02 3.41 -26.54
CA VAL A 94 1.68 4.73 -26.45
C VAL A 94 3.06 4.51 -25.80
N ALA A 95 4.08 4.27 -26.63
CA ALA A 95 5.30 3.53 -26.29
C ALA A 95 6.02 3.91 -24.96
N ASP A 96 6.22 5.19 -24.62
CA ASP A 96 7.01 5.54 -23.41
C ASP A 96 6.17 5.58 -22.12
N ALA A 97 4.94 6.10 -22.21
CA ALA A 97 4.00 6.10 -21.09
C ALA A 97 3.50 4.67 -20.79
N VAL A 98 3.42 3.81 -21.80
CA VAL A 98 3.05 2.40 -21.66
C VAL A 98 4.13 1.59 -20.97
N VAL A 99 5.42 1.78 -21.31
CA VAL A 99 6.52 1.05 -20.65
C VAL A 99 6.55 1.35 -19.14
N GLN A 100 6.48 2.63 -18.75
CA GLN A 100 6.43 3.03 -17.34
C GLN A 100 5.17 2.51 -16.63
N LYS A 101 4.01 2.56 -17.30
CA LYS A 101 2.76 1.99 -16.75
C LYS A 101 2.85 0.48 -16.56
N GLU A 102 3.48 -0.23 -17.50
CA GLU A 102 3.68 -1.68 -17.45
C GLU A 102 4.68 -2.08 -16.36
N GLU A 103 5.79 -1.35 -16.19
CA GLU A 103 6.71 -1.57 -15.07
C GLU A 103 6.03 -1.36 -13.72
N HIS A 104 5.33 -0.24 -13.55
CA HIS A 104 4.56 0.01 -12.34
C HIS A 104 3.48 -1.05 -12.10
N ARG A 105 2.82 -1.54 -13.15
CA ARG A 105 1.84 -2.63 -13.07
C ARG A 105 2.50 -3.93 -12.59
N ARG A 106 3.70 -4.28 -13.11
CA ARG A 106 4.46 -5.45 -12.65
C ARG A 106 4.87 -5.33 -11.19
N VAL A 107 5.33 -4.14 -10.76
CA VAL A 107 5.69 -3.89 -9.36
C VAL A 107 4.47 -4.09 -8.46
N ARG A 108 3.30 -3.52 -8.80
CA ARG A 108 2.07 -3.72 -8.04
C ARG A 108 1.63 -5.19 -8.02
N ALA A 109 1.69 -5.88 -9.15
CA ALA A 109 1.39 -7.31 -9.22
C ALA A 109 2.32 -8.12 -8.30
N GLY A 110 3.62 -7.83 -8.30
CA GLY A 110 4.62 -8.39 -7.39
C GLY A 110 4.26 -8.10 -5.93
N LEU A 111 4.07 -6.83 -5.56
CA LEU A 111 3.66 -6.42 -4.20
C LEU A 111 2.43 -7.17 -3.69
N SER A 112 1.44 -7.43 -4.56
CA SER A 112 0.23 -8.18 -4.19
C SER A 112 0.52 -9.63 -3.76
N ARG A 113 1.62 -10.23 -4.23
CA ARG A 113 2.03 -11.63 -3.98
C ARG A 113 2.91 -11.80 -2.76
N LEU A 114 3.62 -10.76 -2.35
CA LEU A 114 4.47 -10.80 -1.17
C LEU A 114 3.66 -11.13 0.10
N PRO A 115 4.25 -11.77 1.12
CA PRO A 115 3.68 -11.81 2.46
C PRO A 115 3.31 -10.41 2.95
N ARG A 116 2.12 -10.26 3.57
CA ARG A 116 1.56 -8.93 3.91
C ARG A 116 2.53 -8.08 4.73
N LYS A 117 3.14 -8.66 5.76
CA LYS A 117 4.10 -7.98 6.63
C LYS A 117 5.33 -7.45 5.87
N GLN A 118 5.83 -8.21 4.90
CA GLN A 118 6.95 -7.81 4.05
C GLN A 118 6.56 -6.68 3.10
N ALA A 119 5.41 -6.80 2.42
CA ALA A 119 4.91 -5.76 1.52
C ALA A 119 4.68 -4.43 2.25
N VAL A 120 4.07 -4.47 3.43
CA VAL A 120 3.82 -3.27 4.24
C VAL A 120 5.14 -2.65 4.72
N ALA A 121 6.07 -3.45 5.27
CA ALA A 121 7.37 -2.95 5.70
C ALA A 121 8.13 -2.25 4.56
N LEU A 122 8.10 -2.83 3.36
CA LEU A 122 8.71 -2.26 2.16
C LEU A 122 8.06 -0.92 1.78
N VAL A 123 6.72 -0.88 1.70
CA VAL A 123 5.97 0.34 1.35
C VAL A 123 6.25 1.46 2.35
N LEU A 124 6.22 1.18 3.65
CA LEU A 124 6.42 2.19 4.69
C LEU A 124 7.85 2.75 4.67
N ARG A 125 8.86 1.89 4.52
CA ARG A 125 10.26 2.32 4.40
C ARG A 125 10.48 3.19 3.17
N HIS A 126 9.90 2.81 2.03
CA HIS A 126 9.98 3.61 0.81
C HIS A 126 9.10 4.88 0.84
N SER A 127 8.24 5.02 1.86
CA SER A 127 7.44 6.22 2.12
C SER A 127 8.08 7.17 3.14
N GLY A 128 9.26 6.81 3.65
CA GLY A 128 10.09 7.64 4.54
C GLY A 128 9.92 7.37 6.03
N LEU A 129 9.13 6.38 6.45
CA LEU A 129 9.03 6.02 7.88
C LEU A 129 10.34 5.39 8.36
N SER A 130 10.82 5.78 9.53
CA SER A 130 11.99 5.23 10.22
C SER A 130 11.84 3.74 10.55
N TYR A 131 12.96 3.09 10.90
CA TYR A 131 12.93 1.70 11.36
C TYR A 131 12.12 1.54 12.64
N ALA A 132 12.20 2.52 13.56
CA ALA A 132 11.44 2.50 14.81
C ALA A 132 9.93 2.61 14.56
N GLU A 133 9.50 3.51 13.67
CA GLU A 133 8.09 3.64 13.31
C GLU A 133 7.55 2.37 12.65
N VAL A 134 8.32 1.76 11.73
CA VAL A 134 7.93 0.49 11.10
C VAL A 134 7.92 -0.66 12.10
N ALA A 135 8.84 -0.66 13.07
CA ALA A 135 8.90 -1.68 14.13
C ALA A 135 7.64 -1.63 15.01
N ALA A 136 7.31 -0.43 15.52
CA ALA A 136 6.14 -0.19 16.34
C ALA A 136 4.85 -0.52 15.58
N ALA A 137 4.77 -0.12 14.32
CA ALA A 137 3.63 -0.35 13.44
C ALA A 137 3.29 -1.81 13.17
N LEU A 138 4.32 -2.64 13.03
CA LEU A 138 4.18 -4.02 12.57
C LEU A 138 4.36 -5.04 13.68
N ASP A 139 4.46 -4.59 14.93
CA ASP A 139 4.81 -5.41 16.08
C ASP A 139 6.06 -6.27 15.76
N LEU A 140 7.15 -5.56 15.50
CA LEU A 140 8.45 -6.11 15.15
C LEU A 140 9.49 -5.57 16.13
N SER A 141 10.54 -6.36 16.39
CA SER A 141 11.72 -5.81 17.02
C SER A 141 12.43 -4.84 16.06
N PRO A 142 13.02 -3.73 16.52
CA PRO A 142 13.74 -2.79 15.65
C PRO A 142 14.81 -3.45 14.77
N GLY A 143 15.54 -4.45 15.31
CA GLY A 143 16.54 -5.22 14.57
C GLY A 143 15.97 -6.12 13.46
N SER A 144 14.68 -6.48 13.53
CA SER A 144 14.04 -7.35 12.53
C SER A 144 13.50 -6.59 11.31
N VAL A 145 13.32 -5.26 11.40
CA VAL A 145 12.77 -4.44 10.31
C VAL A 145 13.69 -4.49 9.09
N GLY A 146 15.00 -4.32 9.26
CA GLY A 146 15.95 -4.35 8.16
C GLY A 146 15.96 -5.68 7.41
N THR A 147 15.96 -6.78 8.17
CA THR A 147 15.87 -8.13 7.61
C THR A 147 14.54 -8.34 6.88
N THR A 148 13.43 -7.84 7.43
CA THR A 148 12.10 -7.93 6.81
C THR A 148 12.04 -7.18 5.48
N VAL A 149 12.60 -5.97 5.44
CA VAL A 149 12.65 -5.11 4.23
C VAL A 149 13.53 -5.75 3.17
N ARG A 150 14.74 -6.21 3.53
CA ARG A 150 15.63 -6.90 2.58
C ARG A 150 14.98 -8.17 2.00
N ARG A 151 14.29 -8.95 2.83
CA ARG A 151 13.53 -10.13 2.35
C ARG A 151 12.41 -9.71 1.39
N ALA A 152 11.70 -8.62 1.68
CA ALA A 152 10.68 -8.08 0.80
C ALA A 152 11.26 -7.65 -0.56
N GLU A 153 12.39 -6.95 -0.56
CA GLU A 153 13.09 -6.51 -1.79
C GLU A 153 13.54 -7.71 -2.63
N SER A 154 14.13 -8.74 -2.01
CA SER A 154 14.52 -9.96 -2.71
C SER A 154 13.31 -10.68 -3.30
N ALA A 155 12.24 -10.89 -2.52
CA ALA A 155 11.02 -11.53 -3.00
C ALA A 155 10.36 -10.75 -4.14
N LEU A 156 10.35 -9.42 -4.06
CA LEU A 156 9.83 -8.57 -5.13
C LEU A 156 10.67 -8.70 -6.40
N ARG A 157 12.00 -8.69 -6.28
CA ARG A 157 12.91 -8.91 -7.42
C ARG A 157 12.68 -10.27 -8.07
N GLU A 158 12.50 -11.32 -7.29
CA GLU A 158 12.19 -12.67 -7.80
C GLU A 158 10.83 -12.73 -8.52
N GLU A 159 9.80 -12.05 -8.01
CA GLU A 159 8.52 -11.91 -8.71
C GLU A 159 8.69 -11.17 -10.04
N LEU A 160 9.43 -10.06 -10.06
CA LEU A 160 9.65 -9.28 -11.29
C LEU A 160 10.43 -10.08 -12.35
N ASN A 161 11.46 -10.84 -11.93
CA ASN A 161 12.24 -11.68 -12.83
C ASN A 161 11.42 -12.83 -13.43
N ARG A 162 10.56 -13.49 -12.63
CA ARG A 162 9.67 -14.55 -13.14
C ARG A 162 8.74 -14.08 -14.27
N HIS A 163 8.26 -12.85 -14.19
CA HIS A 163 7.41 -12.28 -15.25
C HIS A 163 8.20 -11.75 -16.45
N ALA A 164 9.50 -11.46 -16.27
CA ALA A 164 10.39 -11.13 -17.38
C ALA A 164 10.74 -12.37 -18.20
N SER A 165 10.94 -13.53 -17.55
CA SER A 165 11.25 -14.81 -18.22
C SER A 165 10.04 -15.54 -18.81
N SER A 166 8.80 -15.10 -18.49
CA SER A 166 7.56 -15.66 -19.04
C SER A 166 7.06 -14.92 -20.29
N ARG A 167 7.88 -14.03 -20.85
CA ARG A 167 7.67 -13.30 -22.11
C ARG A 167 8.65 -13.82 -23.15
#